data_AF-W9TIW4-F1
#
_entry.id   AF-W9TIW4-F1
#
_cell.length_a   1.000
_cell.length_b   1.000
_cell.length_c   1.000
_cell.angle_alpha   90.00
_cell.angle_beta   90.00
_cell.angle_gamma   90.00
#
_symmetry.space_group_name_H-M   'P 1'
#
loop_
_entity.id
_entity.type
_entity.pdbx_description
1 polymer ?
#
loop_
_entity_poly.entity_id
_entity_poly.type
_entity_poly.pdbx_seq_one_letter_code
_entity_poly.pdbx_strand_id
1 'polypeptide(L)' 'MGSIYLIRHGQASFGAENYDVLSPLGYRQSEALGDYLAQLDIASIAASPGN' A
#
# COMPACT_ATOMS: atom_id res chain seq x y z
N MET A 1 -20.83 6.41 -11.98
CA MET A 1 -19.61 7.23 -11.78
C MET A 1 -18.53 6.33 -11.21
N GLY A 2 -17.33 6.34 -11.77
CA GLY A 2 -16.18 5.60 -11.23
C GLY A 2 -15.32 6.51 -10.37
N SER A 3 -14.72 5.96 -9.31
CA SER A 3 -13.78 6.67 -8.43
C SER A 3 -12.39 6.08 -8.60
N ILE A 4 -11.36 6.93 -8.69
CA ILE A 4 -9.96 6.51 -8.75
C ILE A 4 -9.33 6.80 -7.39
N TYR A 5 -8.74 5.78 -6.77
CA TYR A 5 -8.02 5.90 -5.50
C TYR A 5 -6.53 5.77 -5.77
N LEU A 6 -5.77 6.83 -5.50
CA LEU A 6 -4.31 6.83 -5.58
C LEU A 6 -3.75 6.56 -4.19
N ILE A 7 -2.99 5.48 -4.07
CA ILE A 7 -2.46 5.01 -2.80
C ILE A 7 -0.94 5.04 -2.89
N ARG A 8 -0.30 5.69 -1.92
CA ARG A 8 1.16 5.64 -1.76
C ARG A 8 1.54 4.35 -1.04
N HIS A 9 2.67 3.74 -1.43
CA HIS A 9 3.24 2.62 -0.68
C HIS A 9 3.55 3.01 0.78
N GLY A 10 3.53 2.01 1.68
CA GLY A 10 3.97 2.18 3.07
C GLY A 10 5.44 2.56 3.17
N GLN A 11 5.91 2.98 4.35
CA GLN A 11 7.28 3.44 4.53
C GLN A 11 8.32 2.41 4.04
N ALA A 12 9.16 2.80 3.08
CA ALA A 12 10.31 2.02 2.63
C ALA A 12 11.39 1.91 3.72
N SER A 13 12.25 0.89 3.59
CA SER A 13 13.42 0.72 4.46
C SER A 13 14.54 1.67 4.06
N PHE A 14 14.78 2.70 4.88
CA PHE A 14 15.86 3.66 4.64
C PHE A 14 17.24 3.00 4.80
N GLY A 15 18.05 3.00 3.74
CA GLY A 15 19.41 2.45 3.77
C GLY A 15 19.52 0.93 3.60
N ALA A 16 18.42 0.24 3.25
CA ALA A 16 18.49 -1.15 2.80
C ALA A 16 19.13 -1.22 1.41
N GLU A 17 19.91 -2.29 1.14
CA GLU A 17 20.46 -2.57 -0.19
C GLU A 17 19.38 -2.63 -1.28
N ASN A 18 18.20 -3.12 -0.90
CA ASN A 18 17.01 -3.08 -1.72
C ASN A 18 16.07 -1.99 -1.21
N TYR A 19 16.10 -0.82 -1.85
CA TYR A 19 15.30 0.34 -1.48
C TYR A 19 13.78 0.13 -1.70
N ASP A 20 13.40 -0.88 -2.48
CA ASP A 20 12.01 -1.16 -2.82
C ASP A 20 11.29 -1.99 -1.74
N VAL A 21 11.99 -2.39 -0.68
CA VAL A 21 11.37 -3.16 0.41
C VAL A 21 10.73 -2.23 1.44
N LEU A 22 9.54 -2.62 1.88
CA LEU A 22 8.89 -1.97 3.01
C LEU A 22 9.69 -2.18 4.30
N SER A 23 9.73 -1.16 5.13
CA SER A 23 10.18 -1.29 6.51
C SER A 23 9.14 -2.06 7.34
N PRO A 24 9.49 -2.55 8.53
CA PRO A 24 8.51 -3.11 9.46
C PRO A 24 7.33 -2.17 9.77
N LEU A 25 7.57 -0.85 9.73
CA LEU A 25 6.50 0.14 9.83
C LEU A 25 5.66 0.22 8.54
N GLY A 26 6.30 0.16 7.38
CA GLY A 26 5.64 0.12 6.08
C GLY A 26 4.67 -1.06 5.95
N TYR A 27 5.04 -2.25 6.43
CA TYR A 27 4.13 -3.40 6.47
C TYR A 27 2.89 -3.13 7.32
N ARG A 28 3.04 -2.61 8.54
CA ARG A 28 1.90 -2.27 9.40
C ARG A 28 1.00 -1.18 8.79
N GLN A 29 1.59 -0.23 8.08
CA GLN A 29 0.83 0.79 7.35
C GLN A 29 0.00 0.17 6.21
N SER A 30 0.58 -0.79 5.48
CA SER A 30 -0.13 -1.52 4.43
C SER A 30 -1.27 -2.37 4.98
N GLU A 31 -1.10 -3.04 6.13
CA GLU A 31 -2.17 -3.79 6.80
C GLU A 31 -3.32 -2.88 7.23
N ALA A 32 -3.01 -1.80 7.95
CA ALA A 32 -4.03 -0.85 8.42
C ALA A 32 -4.80 -0.20 7.26
N LEU A 33 -4.13 0.05 6.14
CA LEU A 33 -4.78 0.52 4.91
C LEU A 33 -5.71 -0.54 4.33
N GLY A 34 -5.29 -1.81 4.29
CA GLY A 34 -6.13 -2.92 3.83
C GLY A 34 -7.43 -3.03 4.65
N ASP A 35 -7.33 -2.95 5.96
CA ASP A 35 -8.48 -2.96 6.87
C ASP A 35 -9.42 -1.79 6.62
N TYR A 36 -8.87 -0.60 6.34
CA TYR A 36 -9.66 0.59 6.04
C TYR A 36 -10.37 0.49 4.68
N LEU A 37 -9.70 -0.02 3.65
CA LEU A 37 -10.31 -0.23 2.33
C LEU A 37 -11.43 -1.27 2.37
N ALA A 38 -11.26 -2.33 3.18
CA ALA A 38 -12.30 -3.32 3.41
C ALA A 38 -13.53 -2.70 4.10
N GLN A 39 -13.34 -1.80 5.07
CA GLN A 39 -14.44 -1.06 5.71
C GLN A 39 -15.17 -0.13 4.73
N LEU A 40 -14.49 0.35 3.69
CA LEU A 40 -15.08 1.13 2.61
C LEU A 40 -15.72 0.29 1.50
N ASP A 41 -15.75 -1.04 1.66
CA ASP A 41 -16.23 -2.00 0.66
C ASP A 41 -15.47 -1.93 -0.68
N ILE A 42 -14.19 -1.51 -0.61
CA ILE A 42 -13.28 -1.46 -1.75
C ILE A 42 -12.49 -2.77 -1.78
N ALA A 43 -13.17 -3.86 -2.13
CA ALA A 43 -12.63 -5.22 -2.06
C ALA A 43 -11.71 -5.59 -3.24
N SER A 44 -11.86 -4.95 -4.41
CA SER A 44 -11.10 -5.26 -5.63
C SER A 44 -10.30 -4.05 -6.10
N ILE A 45 -9.07 -3.92 -5.61
CA ILE A 45 -8.07 -2.99 -6.17
C ILE A 45 -7.27 -3.72 -7.24
N ALA A 46 -7.38 -3.25 -8.49
CA ALA A 46 -6.45 -3.64 -9.54
C ALA A 46 -5.10 -2.96 -9.25
N ALA A 47 -4.17 -3.69 -8.66
CA ALA A 47 -2.82 -3.20 -8.41
C ALA A 47 -1.96 -3.39 -9.67
N SER A 48 -1.51 -2.30 -10.28
CA SER A 48 -0.43 -2.34 -11.26
C SER A 48 0.88 -2.07 -10.52
N PRO A 49 1.76 -3.07 -10.33
CA PRO A 49 3.07 -2.81 -9.76
C PRO A 49 3.83 -1.85 -10.69
N GLY A 50 4.39 -0.79 -10.12
CA GLY A 50 5.38 0.03 -10.82
C GLY A 50 6.67 -0.77 -10.89
N ASN A 51 7.20 -0.94 -12.11
CA ASN A 51 8.57 -1.39 -12.31
C ASN A 51 9.48 -0.18 -12.42
#